data_AF-A0A963GGI0-F1
#
_entry.id   AF-A0A963GGI0-F1
#
_cell.length_a   1.000
_cell.length_b   1.000
_cell.length_c   1.000
_cell.angle_alpha   90.00
_cell.angle_beta   90.00
_cell.angle_gamma   90.00
#
_symmetry.space_group_name_H-M   'P 1'
#
loop_
_entity.id
_entity.type
_entity.pdbx_description
1 polymer ?
#
loop_
_entity_poly.entity_id
_entity_poly.type
_entity_poly.pdbx_seq_one_letter_code
_entity_poly.pdbx_strand_id
1 'polypeptide(L)'
;MHAQQEVLLELLQASRCAPHAYRDEARAWLEREIGFDGSVWGHGRRAAGGSIEIDGAELRGRPTALLEGFAEVAALDPVSRRFGATPRLLQNIQVSRDYREHALRPVEAYLCRHHVGQLMLCGVDCGPTGQLAWLTLYREEKTRPFSEREAGLAAFALPFVLLASPVQTIPGEGG
;
A
#
# COMPACT_ATOMS: atom_id res chain seq x y z
N MET A 1 1.23 20.86 11.33
CA MET A 1 0.96 19.72 12.24
C MET A 1 -0.52 19.68 12.65
N HIS A 2 -1.13 20.78 13.13
CA HIS A 2 -2.56 20.82 13.50
C HIS A 2 -3.54 20.39 12.37
N ALA A 3 -3.40 20.93 11.16
CA ALA A 3 -4.30 20.60 10.04
C ALA A 3 -4.28 19.11 9.64
N GLN A 4 -3.14 18.42 9.81
CA GLN A 4 -3.03 16.99 9.47
C GLN A 4 -3.72 16.10 10.51
N GLN A 5 -3.74 16.55 11.78
CA GLN A 5 -4.44 15.85 12.85
C GLN A 5 -5.96 16.04 12.75
N GLU A 6 -6.42 17.23 12.36
CA GLU A 6 -7.83 17.52 12.12
C GLU A 6 -8.41 16.66 11.00
N VAL A 7 -7.74 16.58 9.84
CA VAL A 7 -8.21 15.73 8.74
C VAL A 7 -8.19 14.24 9.12
N LEU A 8 -7.19 13.79 9.89
CA LEU A 8 -7.17 12.41 10.35
C LEU A 8 -8.36 12.12 11.28
N LEU A 9 -8.73 13.06 12.16
CA LEU A 9 -9.91 12.94 13.01
C LEU A 9 -11.21 12.92 12.19
N GLU A 10 -11.32 13.77 11.16
CA GLU A 10 -12.46 13.75 10.24
C GLU A 10 -12.56 12.41 9.50
N LEU A 11 -11.45 11.88 9.00
CA LEU A 11 -11.38 10.57 8.37
C LEU A 11 -11.79 9.45 9.35
N LEU A 12 -11.32 9.50 10.60
CA LEU A 12 -11.70 8.53 11.63
C LEU A 12 -13.19 8.63 12.02
N GLN A 13 -13.79 9.82 11.93
CA GLN A 13 -15.23 9.99 12.10
C GLN A 13 -16.01 9.44 10.89
N ALA A 14 -15.55 9.74 9.68
CA ALA A 14 -16.14 9.25 8.44
C ALA A 14 -16.13 7.72 8.38
N SER A 15 -15.07 7.06 8.87
CA SER A 15 -15.02 5.60 8.91
C SER A 15 -16.11 4.96 9.78
N ARG A 16 -16.61 5.70 10.78
CA ARG A 16 -17.70 5.25 11.66
C ARG A 16 -19.08 5.59 11.11
N CYS A 17 -19.23 6.70 10.41
CA CYS A 17 -20.52 7.22 9.95
C CYS A 17 -20.87 6.80 8.51
N ALA A 18 -19.87 6.65 7.64
CA ALA A 18 -20.02 6.27 6.24
C ALA A 18 -18.89 5.30 5.80
N PRO A 19 -18.90 4.05 6.31
CA PRO A 19 -17.87 3.03 6.05
C PRO A 19 -17.50 2.84 4.57
N HIS A 20 -18.49 2.95 3.68
CA HIS A 20 -18.32 2.74 2.25
C HIS A 20 -17.65 3.93 1.53
N ALA A 21 -17.88 5.16 1.98
CA ALA A 21 -17.26 6.36 1.39
C ALA A 21 -15.84 6.60 1.91
N TYR A 22 -15.55 6.09 3.10
CA TYR A 22 -14.29 6.31 3.80
C TYR A 22 -13.03 6.04 2.97
N ARG A 23 -12.96 4.89 2.26
CA ARG A 23 -11.76 4.53 1.49
C ARG A 23 -11.52 5.49 0.31
N ASP A 24 -12.59 5.92 -0.35
CA ASP A 24 -12.52 6.86 -1.46
C ASP A 24 -12.10 8.26 -0.96
N GLU A 25 -12.65 8.70 0.17
CA GLU A 25 -12.28 9.98 0.80
C GLU A 25 -10.83 9.98 1.31
N ALA A 26 -10.41 8.92 2.01
CA ALA A 26 -9.04 8.76 2.47
C ALA A 26 -8.06 8.72 1.30
N ARG A 27 -8.39 8.02 0.22
CA ARG A 27 -7.57 7.99 -1.00
C ARG A 27 -7.48 9.38 -1.63
N ALA A 28 -8.59 10.08 -1.82
CA ALA A 28 -8.59 11.41 -2.42
C ALA A 28 -7.79 12.43 -1.60
N TRP A 29 -7.85 12.35 -0.27
CA TRP A 29 -7.01 13.16 0.61
C TRP A 29 -5.53 12.82 0.45
N LEU A 30 -5.17 11.54 0.56
CA LEU A 30 -3.79 11.09 0.39
C LEU A 30 -3.25 11.50 -1.00
N GLU A 31 -4.06 11.37 -2.06
CA GLU A 31 -3.68 11.70 -3.43
C GLU A 31 -3.36 13.19 -3.56
N ARG A 32 -4.18 14.06 -2.96
CA ARG A 32 -3.94 15.50 -2.95
C ARG A 32 -2.66 15.89 -2.20
N GLU A 33 -2.40 15.28 -1.04
CA GLU A 33 -1.27 15.67 -0.19
C GLU A 33 0.06 15.02 -0.60
N ILE A 34 0.01 13.81 -1.18
CA ILE A 34 1.18 13.01 -1.55
C ILE A 34 1.41 13.05 -3.06
N GLY A 35 0.41 13.28 -3.90
CA GLY A 35 0.56 13.32 -5.36
C GLY A 35 1.03 12.00 -5.97
N PHE A 36 0.38 10.89 -5.63
CA PHE A 36 0.53 9.60 -6.31
C PHE A 36 -0.52 9.49 -7.44
N ASP A 37 -0.31 8.58 -8.38
CA ASP A 37 -1.19 8.39 -9.56
C ASP A 37 -1.82 6.99 -9.63
N GLY A 38 -1.47 6.12 -8.68
CA GLY A 38 -2.11 4.82 -8.52
C GLY A 38 -1.98 4.30 -7.09
N SER A 39 -2.89 3.42 -6.70
CA SER A 39 -2.84 2.81 -5.37
C SER A 39 -3.37 1.38 -5.36
N VAL A 40 -2.82 0.56 -4.48
CA VAL A 40 -3.34 -0.76 -4.12
C VAL A 40 -3.71 -0.74 -2.64
N TRP A 41 -4.96 -1.03 -2.34
CA TRP A 41 -5.41 -1.37 -1.00
C TRP A 41 -5.51 -2.88 -0.88
N GLY A 42 -4.61 -3.50 -0.13
CA GLY A 42 -4.55 -4.96 -0.02
C GLY A 42 -4.81 -5.46 1.38
N HIS A 43 -5.24 -6.72 1.46
CA HIS A 43 -5.27 -7.49 2.69
C HIS A 43 -4.87 -8.94 2.42
N GLY A 44 -4.39 -9.61 3.45
CA GLY A 44 -3.77 -10.91 3.32
C GLY A 44 -3.17 -11.40 4.61
N ARG A 45 -2.31 -12.42 4.51
CA ARG A 45 -1.67 -13.06 5.66
C ARG A 45 -0.19 -13.30 5.40
N ARG A 46 0.60 -13.29 6.47
CA ARG A 46 1.99 -13.76 6.42
C ARG A 46 1.99 -15.28 6.33
N ALA A 47 2.58 -15.82 5.26
CA ALA A 47 2.77 -17.24 5.09
C ALA A 47 3.99 -17.76 5.89
N ALA A 48 4.07 -19.07 6.06
CA ALA A 48 5.26 -19.72 6.57
C ALA A 48 6.46 -19.43 5.65
N GLY A 49 7.50 -18.79 6.17
CA GLY A 49 8.67 -18.34 5.39
C GLY A 49 8.72 -16.85 5.08
N GLY A 50 7.73 -16.06 5.56
CA GLY A 50 7.78 -14.60 5.54
C GLY A 50 7.31 -13.94 4.24
N SER A 51 6.79 -14.72 3.28
CA SER A 51 6.03 -14.19 2.15
C SER A 51 4.63 -13.73 2.57
N ILE A 52 3.99 -12.94 1.72
CA ILE A 52 2.61 -12.48 1.90
C ILE A 52 1.70 -13.25 0.96
N GLU A 53 0.68 -13.90 1.50
CA GLU A 53 -0.47 -14.41 0.76
C GLU A 53 -1.50 -13.29 0.67
N ILE A 54 -1.88 -12.92 -0.56
CA ILE A 54 -2.85 -11.85 -0.82
C ILE A 54 -4.24 -12.47 -0.86
N ASP A 55 -5.08 -12.15 0.13
CA ASP A 55 -6.47 -12.62 0.18
C ASP A 55 -7.39 -11.72 -0.67
N GLY A 56 -7.03 -10.44 -0.83
CA GLY A 56 -7.75 -9.50 -1.70
C GLY A 56 -7.04 -8.16 -1.87
N ALA A 57 -7.29 -7.49 -3.00
CA ALA A 57 -6.71 -6.20 -3.32
C ALA A 57 -7.64 -5.35 -4.19
N GLU A 58 -7.75 -4.06 -3.87
CA GLU A 58 -8.43 -3.05 -4.68
C GLU A 58 -7.40 -2.16 -5.35
N LEU A 59 -7.40 -2.16 -6.69
CA LEU A 59 -6.52 -1.34 -7.51
C LEU A 59 -7.23 -0.09 -8.02
N ARG A 60 -6.56 1.06 -7.96
CA ARG A 60 -7.03 2.34 -8.53
C ARG A 60 -5.90 3.02 -9.29
N GLY A 61 -6.24 3.70 -10.39
CA GLY A 61 -5.29 4.47 -11.21
C GLY A 61 -4.30 3.62 -12.01
N ARG A 62 -4.47 2.30 -12.08
CA ARG A 62 -3.56 1.36 -12.75
C ARG A 62 -4.34 0.22 -13.42
N PRO A 63 -3.79 -0.44 -14.45
CA PRO A 63 -4.41 -1.60 -15.09
C PRO A 63 -4.38 -2.84 -14.18
N THR A 64 -5.45 -3.66 -14.17
CA THR A 64 -5.56 -4.86 -13.33
C THR A 64 -4.43 -5.87 -13.55
N ALA A 65 -3.84 -5.87 -14.74
CA ALA A 65 -2.65 -6.65 -15.08
C ALA A 65 -1.47 -6.42 -14.10
N LEU A 66 -1.38 -5.28 -13.42
CA LEU A 66 -0.39 -5.01 -12.37
C LEU A 66 -0.61 -5.85 -11.09
N LEU A 67 -1.82 -6.32 -10.82
CA LEU A 67 -2.05 -7.26 -9.72
C LEU A 67 -1.90 -8.70 -10.20
N GLU A 68 -2.47 -9.02 -11.37
CA GLU A 68 -2.47 -10.37 -11.94
C GLU A 68 -1.04 -10.89 -12.21
N GLY A 69 -0.17 -10.04 -12.76
CA GLY A 69 1.21 -10.41 -13.07
C GLY A 69 2.17 -10.40 -11.87
N PHE A 70 1.75 -9.88 -10.71
CA PHE A 70 2.68 -9.69 -9.59
C PHE A 70 3.17 -11.01 -9.01
N ALA A 71 2.34 -12.06 -9.05
CA ALA A 71 2.69 -13.39 -8.56
C ALA A 71 3.97 -13.95 -9.23
N GLU A 72 4.24 -13.57 -10.49
CA GLU A 72 5.41 -14.01 -11.25
C GLU A 72 6.73 -13.44 -10.67
N VAL A 73 6.68 -12.30 -9.99
CA VAL A 73 7.87 -11.58 -9.49
C VAL A 73 7.90 -11.45 -7.97
N ALA A 74 6.81 -11.80 -7.27
CA ALA A 74 6.67 -11.64 -5.82
C ALA A 74 7.79 -12.31 -5.00
N ALA A 75 8.23 -13.51 -5.41
CA ALA A 75 9.31 -14.23 -4.74
C ALA A 75 10.68 -13.54 -4.87
N LEU A 76 10.88 -12.82 -5.98
CA LEU A 76 12.11 -12.08 -6.25
C LEU A 76 12.13 -10.73 -5.55
N ASP A 77 10.97 -10.11 -5.33
CA ASP A 77 10.83 -8.78 -4.78
C ASP A 77 11.33 -8.66 -3.30
N PRO A 78 12.43 -7.93 -3.04
CA PRO A 78 12.90 -7.66 -1.69
C PRO A 78 11.99 -6.70 -0.90
N VAL A 79 11.17 -5.87 -1.56
CA VAL A 79 10.20 -4.98 -0.89
C VAL A 79 9.12 -5.80 -0.20
N SER A 80 8.57 -6.79 -0.88
CA SER A 80 7.60 -7.74 -0.31
C SER A 80 8.14 -8.49 0.91
N ARG A 81 9.39 -8.96 0.86
CA ARG A 81 10.03 -9.64 2.01
C ARG A 81 10.24 -8.70 3.20
N ARG A 82 10.73 -7.48 2.95
CA ARG A 82 10.88 -6.45 3.99
C ARG A 82 9.53 -6.06 4.60
N PHE A 83 8.49 -5.98 3.77
CA PHE A 83 7.14 -5.68 4.21
C PHE A 83 6.61 -6.75 5.17
N GLY A 84 6.77 -8.03 4.80
CA GLY A 84 6.35 -9.15 5.67
C GLY A 84 7.07 -9.18 7.02
N ALA A 85 8.32 -8.71 7.09
CA ALA A 85 9.06 -8.61 8.34
C ALA A 85 8.60 -7.42 9.21
N THR A 86 8.47 -6.23 8.61
CA THR A 86 8.17 -4.98 9.34
C THR A 86 7.08 -4.17 8.62
N PRO A 87 5.81 -4.59 8.67
CA PRO A 87 4.76 -4.00 7.83
C PRO A 87 4.46 -2.53 8.16
N ARG A 88 4.64 -2.13 9.42
CA ARG A 88 4.42 -0.74 9.88
C ARG A 88 5.51 0.23 9.43
N LEU A 89 6.68 -0.27 9.00
CA LEU A 89 7.75 0.58 8.51
C LEU A 89 7.46 0.96 7.06
N LEU A 90 7.29 2.24 6.80
CA LEU A 90 7.13 2.75 5.43
C LEU A 90 8.35 2.37 4.59
N GLN A 91 8.11 1.71 3.47
CA GLN A 91 9.10 1.51 2.43
C GLN A 91 8.89 2.54 1.34
N ASN A 92 9.87 3.43 1.13
CA ASN A 92 9.87 4.42 0.06
C ASN A 92 10.91 4.02 -1.00
N ILE A 93 10.43 3.62 -2.17
CA ILE A 93 11.19 2.91 -3.18
C ILE A 93 11.21 3.69 -4.49
N GLN A 94 12.40 3.88 -5.03
CA GLN A 94 12.63 4.39 -6.38
C GLN A 94 13.10 3.23 -7.26
N VAL A 95 12.33 2.90 -8.30
CA VAL A 95 12.53 1.65 -9.05
C VAL A 95 13.93 1.58 -9.67
N SER A 96 14.38 2.67 -10.29
CA SER A 96 15.69 2.77 -10.95
C SER A 96 16.88 2.72 -9.99
N ARG A 97 16.68 3.03 -8.71
CA ARG A 97 17.74 3.02 -7.70
C ARG A 97 17.78 1.70 -6.95
N ASP A 98 16.61 1.23 -6.52
CA ASP A 98 16.48 0.17 -5.53
C ASP A 98 16.39 -1.24 -6.16
N TYR A 99 16.11 -1.34 -7.48
CA TYR A 99 16.14 -2.61 -8.23
C TYR A 99 17.28 -2.70 -9.26
N ARG A 100 18.33 -1.89 -9.11
CA ARG A 100 19.46 -1.82 -10.06
C ARG A 100 20.28 -3.10 -10.17
N GLU A 101 20.20 -3.99 -9.19
CA GLU A 101 20.99 -5.22 -9.15
C GLU A 101 20.52 -6.20 -10.25
N HIS A 102 21.46 -6.94 -10.84
CA HIS A 102 21.14 -7.85 -11.95
C HIS A 102 20.05 -8.88 -11.58
N ALA A 103 20.08 -9.40 -10.36
CA ALA A 103 19.09 -10.36 -9.85
C ALA A 103 17.68 -9.77 -9.73
N LEU A 104 17.54 -8.44 -9.70
CA LEU A 104 16.29 -7.72 -9.51
C LEU A 104 15.71 -7.16 -10.82
N ARG A 105 16.40 -7.31 -11.94
CA ARG A 105 15.93 -6.87 -13.27
C ARG A 105 14.54 -7.38 -13.65
N PRO A 106 14.13 -8.64 -13.33
CA PRO A 106 12.76 -9.07 -13.60
C PRO A 106 11.71 -8.22 -12.90
N VAL A 107 11.97 -7.83 -11.64
CA VAL A 107 11.08 -6.96 -10.85
C VAL A 107 11.09 -5.54 -11.39
N GLU A 108 12.26 -4.99 -11.73
CA GLU A 108 12.39 -3.68 -12.36
C GLU A 108 11.62 -3.61 -13.69
N ALA A 109 11.81 -4.60 -14.57
CA ALA A 109 11.16 -4.69 -15.87
C ALA A 109 9.64 -4.81 -15.74
N TYR A 110 9.18 -5.60 -14.77
CA TYR A 110 7.77 -5.72 -14.42
C TYR A 110 7.17 -4.36 -14.02
N LEU A 111 7.77 -3.68 -13.04
CA LEU A 111 7.29 -2.37 -12.56
C LEU A 111 7.32 -1.31 -13.67
N CYS A 112 8.37 -1.29 -14.48
CA CYS A 112 8.47 -0.37 -15.61
C CYS A 112 7.40 -0.62 -16.69
N ARG A 113 7.05 -1.89 -16.98
CA ARG A 113 5.98 -2.24 -17.92
C ARG A 113 4.63 -1.69 -17.49
N HIS A 114 4.40 -1.60 -16.19
CA HIS A 114 3.19 -1.04 -15.61
C HIS A 114 3.32 0.42 -15.20
N HIS A 115 4.30 1.13 -15.74
CA HIS A 115 4.50 2.57 -15.53
C HIS A 115 4.70 2.94 -14.04
N VAL A 116 5.34 2.07 -13.26
CA VAL A 116 5.71 2.34 -11.87
C VAL A 116 7.16 2.80 -11.82
N GLY A 117 7.37 4.09 -11.58
CA GLY A 117 8.69 4.67 -11.36
C GLY A 117 9.10 4.65 -9.89
N GLN A 118 8.11 4.73 -9.01
CA GLN A 118 8.29 4.80 -7.56
C GLN A 118 7.10 4.17 -6.84
N LEU A 119 7.34 3.70 -5.62
CA LEU A 119 6.27 3.25 -4.75
C LEU A 119 6.54 3.57 -3.29
N MET A 120 5.47 3.80 -2.54
CA MET A 120 5.46 3.77 -1.09
C MET A 120 4.58 2.64 -0.60
N LEU A 121 5.07 1.81 0.32
CA LEU A 121 4.34 0.68 0.88
C LEU A 121 4.37 0.73 2.41
N CYS A 122 3.20 0.68 3.03
CA CYS A 122 3.02 0.58 4.47
C CYS A 122 1.81 -0.28 4.78
N GLY A 123 1.84 -0.97 5.91
CA GLY A 123 0.75 -1.82 6.37
C GLY A 123 0.64 -1.88 7.88
N VAL A 124 -0.36 -2.62 8.33
CA VAL A 124 -0.68 -2.86 9.74
C VAL A 124 -1.11 -4.30 9.93
N ASP A 125 -0.82 -4.83 11.12
CA ASP A 125 -1.45 -6.06 11.59
C ASP A 125 -2.90 -5.74 11.99
N CYS A 126 -3.87 -6.44 11.39
CA CYS A 126 -5.30 -6.12 11.51
C CYS A 126 -6.13 -7.19 12.24
N GLY A 127 -5.51 -8.24 12.75
CA GLY A 127 -6.21 -9.27 13.52
C GLY A 127 -5.28 -10.31 14.15
N PRO A 128 -5.84 -11.34 14.80
CA PRO A 128 -5.05 -12.41 15.38
C PRO A 128 -4.29 -13.18 14.29
N THR A 129 -3.04 -13.54 14.60
CA THR A 129 -2.17 -14.41 13.78
C THR A 129 -1.93 -13.95 12.34
N GLY A 130 -1.03 -12.97 12.17
CA GLY A 130 -0.36 -12.70 10.89
C GLY A 130 -1.21 -12.06 9.79
N GLN A 131 -2.45 -11.66 10.08
CA GLN A 131 -3.30 -10.90 9.17
C GLN A 131 -2.75 -9.48 8.97
N LEU A 132 -2.69 -9.06 7.70
CA LEU A 132 -2.15 -7.78 7.27
C LEU A 132 -3.16 -7.03 6.42
N ALA A 133 -3.20 -5.72 6.62
CA ALA A 133 -3.75 -4.76 5.66
C ALA A 133 -2.64 -3.81 5.23
N TRP A 134 -2.62 -3.40 3.96
CA TRP A 134 -1.61 -2.49 3.44
C TRP A 134 -2.15 -1.55 2.38
N LEU A 135 -1.42 -0.45 2.21
CA LEU A 135 -1.58 0.46 1.10
C LEU A 135 -0.25 0.59 0.36
N THR A 136 -0.30 0.41 -0.96
CA THR A 136 0.79 0.78 -1.87
C THR A 136 0.37 2.02 -2.65
N LEU A 137 1.21 3.04 -2.68
CA LEU A 137 1.05 4.26 -3.47
C LEU A 137 2.07 4.24 -4.59
N TYR A 138 1.65 4.44 -5.84
CA TYR A 138 2.50 4.44 -7.03
C TYR A 138 2.66 5.84 -7.60
N ARG A 139 3.84 6.11 -8.17
CA ARG A 139 4.07 7.30 -9.00
C ARG A 139 4.86 6.88 -10.23
N GLU A 140 4.39 7.24 -11.42
CA GLU A 140 5.09 7.00 -12.68
C GLU A 140 6.31 7.92 -12.84
N GLU A 141 6.14 9.20 -12.49
CA GLU A 141 7.12 10.25 -12.72
C GLU A 141 8.47 9.96 -12.04
N LYS A 142 9.47 9.53 -12.81
CA LYS A 142 10.79 9.13 -12.29
C LYS A 142 11.64 10.32 -11.81
N THR A 143 11.38 11.50 -12.34
CA THR A 143 12.13 12.74 -12.08
C THR A 143 11.66 13.49 -10.84
N ARG A 144 10.51 13.11 -10.26
CA ARG A 144 9.95 13.72 -9.05
C ARG A 144 9.83 12.67 -7.94
N PRO A 145 10.92 12.35 -7.23
CA PRO A 145 10.90 11.45 -6.09
C PRO A 145 9.83 11.84 -5.07
N PHE A 146 9.25 10.87 -4.35
CA PHE A 146 8.56 11.18 -3.11
C PHE A 146 9.55 11.85 -2.15
N SER A 147 9.29 13.13 -1.85
CA SER A 147 10.04 13.94 -0.92
C SER A 147 9.97 13.40 0.50
N GLU A 148 10.89 13.83 1.36
CA GLU A 148 10.87 13.46 2.78
C GLU A 148 9.58 13.91 3.48
N ARG A 149 8.99 15.03 3.04
CA ARG A 149 7.71 15.50 3.55
C ARG A 149 6.57 14.55 3.18
N GLU A 150 6.50 14.14 1.92
CA GLU A 150 5.48 13.19 1.44
C GLU A 150 5.64 11.83 2.10
N ALA A 151 6.87 11.33 2.23
CA ALA A 151 7.17 10.08 2.92
C ALA A 151 6.87 10.17 4.43
N GLY A 152 7.21 11.28 5.08
CA GLY A 152 6.87 11.51 6.49
C GLY A 152 5.36 11.54 6.73
N LEU A 153 4.61 12.17 5.82
CA LEU A 153 3.14 12.16 5.86
C LEU A 153 2.59 10.74 5.66
N ALA A 154 3.09 9.99 4.67
CA ALA A 154 2.66 8.62 4.43
C ALA A 154 2.95 7.71 5.63
N ALA A 155 4.16 7.79 6.19
CA ALA A 155 4.57 7.00 7.36
C ALA A 155 3.68 7.30 8.58
N PHE A 156 3.27 8.55 8.74
CA PHE A 156 2.35 8.95 9.80
C PHE A 156 0.91 8.47 9.52
N ALA A 157 0.36 8.76 8.33
CA ALA A 157 -1.07 8.65 8.07
C ALA A 157 -1.53 7.24 7.68
N LEU A 158 -0.74 6.51 6.87
CA LEU A 158 -1.17 5.23 6.31
C LEU A 158 -1.59 4.19 7.36
N PRO A 159 -0.86 4.02 8.49
CA PRO A 159 -1.29 3.07 9.52
C PRO A 159 -2.68 3.39 10.09
N PHE A 160 -2.98 4.66 10.35
CA PHE A 160 -4.28 5.07 10.86
C PHE A 160 -5.37 4.92 9.82
N VAL A 161 -5.06 5.24 8.56
CA VAL A 161 -6.00 5.05 7.44
C VAL A 161 -6.39 3.58 7.29
N LEU A 162 -5.41 2.68 7.44
CA LEU A 162 -5.64 1.24 7.37
C LEU A 162 -6.43 0.71 8.57
N LEU A 163 -6.08 1.14 9.79
CA LEU A 163 -6.76 0.71 11.02
C LEU A 163 -8.20 1.21 11.14
N ALA A 164 -8.49 2.37 10.55
CA ALA A 164 -9.82 2.94 10.53
C ALA A 164 -10.73 2.31 9.47
N SER A 165 -10.13 1.61 8.49
CA SER A 165 -10.90 0.94 7.45
C SER A 165 -11.81 -0.10 8.10
N PRO A 166 -13.11 -0.11 7.75
CA PRO A 166 -14.01 -1.15 8.21
C PRO A 166 -13.42 -2.51 7.80
N VAL A 167 -13.30 -3.42 8.77
CA VAL A 167 -12.96 -4.81 8.48
C VAL A 167 -14.02 -5.29 7.49
N GLN A 168 -13.59 -5.69 6.29
CA GLN A 168 -14.48 -6.44 5.41
C GLN A 168 -14.70 -7.78 6.09
N THR A 169 -15.82 -7.90 6.80
CA THR A 169 -16.31 -9.19 7.26
C THR A 169 -16.49 -10.05 6.01
N ILE A 170 -15.70 -11.11 5.92
CA ILE A 170 -15.91 -12.16 4.93
C ILE A 170 -17.33 -12.69 5.17
N PRO A 171 -18.25 -12.62 4.19
CA PRO A 171 -19.56 -13.23 4.36
C PRO A 171 -19.37 -14.74 4.34
N GLY A 172 -19.29 -15.38 5.52
CA GLY A 172 -19.08 -16.83 5.56
C GLY A 172 -18.72 -17.46 6.90
N GLU A 173 -19.28 -17.02 8.04
CA GLU A 173 -19.42 -17.89 9.22
C GLU A 173 -20.75 -17.58 9.90
N GLY A 174 -21.81 -18.12 9.31
CA GLY A 174 -23.14 -18.20 9.88
C GLY A 174 -23.73 -19.54 9.47
N GLY A 175 -23.23 -20.61 10.11
CA GLY A 175 -23.76 -21.96 10.03
C GLY A 175 -24.18 -22.41 11.43
#